data_AF-A0A2V8ZH56-F1
#
_entry.id   AF-A0A2V8ZH56-F1
#
_cell.length_a   1.000
_cell.length_b   1.000
_cell.length_c   1.000
_cell.angle_alpha   90.00
_cell.angle_beta   90.00
_cell.angle_gamma   90.00
#
_symmetry.space_group_name_H-M   'P 1'
#
loop_
_entity.id
_entity.type
_entity.pdbx_description
1 polymer ?
#
loop_
_entity_poly.entity_id
_entity_poly.type
_entity_poly.pdbx_seq_one_letter_code
_entity_poly.pdbx_strand_id
1 'polypeptide(L)'
;FEGTNEINRMLIIQMLMKRAMGGQLPLIPAAMKLADEILAGPSFEEPPEGVLADEARVVANAKKMFLQAAGGAVQKFREKLADEQELIGALSNVVLEIYAMESCLLRAQKAAATRGESPSQTMIDAASVFINDAAERVEREARRAIAAVHEGDMLTTQMAVLKRFAKRAPVNTIALRRKVAAAVQAQDRYPFEGR
;
A
#
# COMPACT_ATOMS: atom_id res chain seq x y z
N PHE A 1 -3.86 -20.73 14.29
CA PHE A 1 -2.75 -21.72 14.18
C PHE A 1 -1.66 -21.10 13.31
N GLU A 2 -0.40 -21.55 13.41
CA GLU A 2 0.81 -20.88 12.86
C GLU A 2 1.15 -19.51 13.50
N GLY A 3 0.99 -19.42 14.83
CA GLY A 3 0.99 -18.15 15.54
C GLY A 3 -0.36 -17.43 15.41
N THR A 4 -0.69 -16.55 16.36
CA THR A 4 -1.89 -15.72 16.23
C THR A 4 -1.63 -14.60 15.22
N ASN A 5 -2.70 -14.08 14.61
CA ASN A 5 -2.56 -12.97 13.66
C ASN A 5 -1.95 -11.74 14.34
N GLU A 6 -2.17 -11.56 15.63
CA GLU A 6 -1.62 -10.49 16.45
C GLU A 6 -0.10 -10.63 16.56
N ILE A 7 0.41 -11.81 16.93
CA ILE A 7 1.85 -12.08 17.01
C ILE A 7 2.52 -11.94 15.65
N ASN A 8 1.90 -12.47 14.59
CA ASN A 8 2.42 -12.33 13.23
C ASN A 8 2.49 -10.85 12.80
N ARG A 9 1.47 -10.03 13.13
CA ARG A 9 1.50 -8.58 12.87
C ARG A 9 2.63 -7.89 13.63
N MET A 10 2.84 -8.20 14.91
CA MET A 10 3.93 -7.61 15.69
C MET A 10 5.30 -7.91 15.06
N LEU A 11 5.49 -9.15 14.61
CA LEU A 11 6.74 -9.60 14.02
C LEU A 11 7.09 -8.87 12.71
N ILE A 12 6.10 -8.51 11.89
CA ILE A 12 6.30 -7.77 10.62
C ILE A 12 7.07 -6.47 10.85
N ILE A 13 6.59 -5.62 11.77
CA ILE A 13 7.22 -4.32 12.05
C ILE A 13 8.55 -4.51 12.75
N GLN A 14 8.63 -5.42 13.71
CA GLN A 14 9.89 -5.73 14.39
C GLN A 14 10.99 -6.14 13.40
N MET A 15 10.67 -7.02 12.44
CA MET A 15 11.63 -7.48 11.43
C MET A 15 12.03 -6.37 10.46
N LEU A 16 11.06 -5.56 9.99
CA LEU A 16 11.35 -4.40 9.13
C LEU A 16 12.32 -3.42 9.81
N MET A 17 12.04 -3.08 11.07
CA MET A 17 12.87 -2.16 11.85
C MET A 17 14.26 -2.74 12.13
N LYS A 18 14.33 -4.02 12.53
CA LYS A 18 15.62 -4.71 12.76
C LYS A 18 16.50 -4.71 11.50
N ARG A 19 15.92 -5.01 10.34
CA ARG A 19 16.66 -5.03 9.07
C ARG A 19 17.05 -3.62 8.61
N ALA A 20 16.24 -2.60 8.89
CA ALA A 20 16.58 -1.21 8.61
C ALA A 20 17.77 -0.73 9.47
N MET A 21 17.73 -0.98 10.78
CA MET A 21 18.83 -0.62 11.69
C MET A 21 20.10 -1.40 11.39
N GLY A 22 19.97 -2.66 10.96
CA GLY A 22 21.10 -3.48 10.51
C GLY A 22 21.62 -3.16 9.10
N GLY A 23 21.08 -2.15 8.41
CA GLY A 23 21.51 -1.74 7.07
C GLY A 23 21.15 -2.72 5.93
N GLN A 24 20.37 -3.76 6.22
CA GLN A 24 19.94 -4.76 5.23
C GLN A 24 18.78 -4.27 4.37
N LEU A 25 18.01 -3.30 4.87
CA LEU A 25 16.93 -2.64 4.14
C LEU A 25 17.15 -1.12 4.17
N PRO A 26 17.16 -0.43 3.01
CA PRO A 26 17.41 1.01 2.95
C PRO A 26 16.16 1.85 3.32
N LEU A 27 15.48 1.50 4.42
CA LEU A 27 14.28 2.23 4.88
C LEU A 27 14.60 3.62 5.43
N ILE A 28 15.73 3.78 6.13
CA ILE A 28 16.15 5.09 6.67
C ILE A 28 16.42 6.08 5.52
N PRO A 29 17.24 5.76 4.50
CA PRO A 29 17.38 6.62 3.33
C PRO A 29 16.07 6.91 2.61
N ALA A 30 15.17 5.92 2.49
CA ALA A 30 13.86 6.12 1.86
C ALA A 30 12.98 7.11 2.65
N ALA A 31 13.00 7.04 3.99
CA ALA A 31 12.29 7.98 4.85
C ALA A 31 12.88 9.40 4.75
N MET A 32 14.21 9.54 4.68
CA MET A 32 14.86 10.84 4.46
C MET A 32 14.46 11.45 3.11
N LYS A 33 14.52 10.66 2.03
CA LYS A 33 14.08 11.10 0.71
C LYS A 33 12.61 11.54 0.70
N LEU A 34 11.75 10.82 1.42
CA LEU A 34 10.35 11.20 1.57
C LEU A 34 10.19 12.54 2.31
N ALA A 35 10.99 12.78 3.36
CA ALA A 35 10.96 14.05 4.09
C ALA A 35 11.34 15.22 3.15
N ASP A 36 12.39 15.04 2.33
CA ASP A 36 12.78 16.03 1.32
C ASP A 36 11.67 16.26 0.29
N GLU A 37 11.00 15.21 -0.18
CA GLU A 37 9.84 15.30 -1.10
C GLU A 37 8.65 16.04 -0.46
N ILE A 38 8.41 15.84 0.84
CA ILE A 38 7.36 16.57 1.57
C ILE A 38 7.69 18.06 1.60
N LEU A 39 8.94 18.42 1.91
CA LEU A 39 9.42 19.80 1.96
C LEU A 39 9.41 20.50 0.60
N ALA A 40 9.78 19.78 -0.46
CA ALA A 40 9.77 20.29 -1.83
C ALA A 40 8.35 20.64 -2.34
N GLY A 41 7.31 20.10 -1.70
CA GLY A 41 5.94 20.30 -2.12
C GLY A 41 5.52 19.38 -3.27
N PRO A 42 4.29 19.53 -3.79
CA PRO A 42 3.80 18.72 -4.89
C PRO A 42 4.55 19.02 -6.19
N SER A 43 5.06 17.98 -6.85
CA SER A 43 5.58 18.06 -8.21
C SER A 43 4.49 17.76 -9.24
N PHE A 44 4.62 18.31 -10.44
CA PHE A 44 3.88 17.83 -11.60
C PHE A 44 4.53 16.52 -12.04
N GLU A 45 3.79 15.42 -11.94
CA GLU A 45 4.18 14.14 -12.53
C GLU A 45 3.46 13.99 -13.87
N GLU A 46 4.19 13.52 -14.88
CA GLU A 46 3.57 13.16 -16.16
C GLU A 46 2.54 12.05 -15.95
N PRO A 47 1.48 11.98 -16.78
CA PRO A 47 0.52 10.89 -16.73
C PRO A 47 1.25 9.56 -16.85
N PRO A 48 1.03 8.61 -15.93
CA PRO A 48 1.75 7.35 -15.96
C PRO A 48 1.28 6.53 -17.17
N GLU A 49 2.24 5.95 -17.89
CA GLU A 49 1.97 5.16 -19.10
C GLU A 49 2.10 3.64 -18.85
N GLY A 50 1.33 2.86 -19.61
CA GLY A 50 1.36 1.40 -19.60
C GLY A 50 0.24 0.74 -18.80
N VAL A 51 0.25 -0.60 -18.79
CA VAL A 51 -0.76 -1.42 -18.12
C VAL A 51 -0.70 -1.18 -16.61
N LEU A 52 -1.84 -0.78 -16.03
CA LEU A 52 -1.99 -0.52 -14.59
C LEU A 52 -1.04 0.56 -14.06
N ALA A 53 -0.71 1.56 -14.88
CA ALA A 53 0.26 2.60 -14.50
C ALA A 53 -0.27 3.52 -13.39
N ASP A 54 -1.58 3.83 -13.40
CA ASP A 54 -2.23 4.55 -12.31
C ASP A 54 -2.21 3.75 -11.00
N GLU A 55 -2.48 2.44 -11.06
CA GLU A 55 -2.38 1.54 -9.91
C GLU A 55 -0.95 1.42 -9.39
N ALA A 56 0.06 1.42 -10.26
CA ALA A 56 1.46 1.46 -9.86
C ALA A 56 1.80 2.72 -9.05
N ARG A 57 1.28 3.88 -9.47
CA ARG A 57 1.39 5.12 -8.69
C ARG A 57 0.67 5.00 -7.33
N VAL A 58 -0.50 4.37 -7.28
CA VAL A 58 -1.23 4.12 -6.01
C VAL A 58 -0.40 3.25 -5.06
N VAL A 59 0.24 2.17 -5.56
CA VAL A 59 1.14 1.32 -4.75
C VAL A 59 2.35 2.10 -4.24
N ALA A 60 2.97 2.91 -5.11
CA ALA A 60 4.09 3.77 -4.71
C ALA A 60 3.69 4.76 -3.61
N ASN A 61 2.52 5.39 -3.74
CA ASN A 61 1.99 6.29 -2.72
C ASN A 61 1.63 5.58 -1.42
N ALA A 62 1.10 4.35 -1.47
CA ALA A 62 0.86 3.54 -0.27
C ALA A 62 2.17 3.30 0.52
N LYS A 63 3.29 3.04 -0.17
CA LYS A 63 4.61 2.94 0.46
C LYS A 63 5.05 4.26 1.10
N LYS A 64 4.77 5.41 0.46
CA LYS A 64 5.02 6.74 1.06
C LYS A 64 4.18 6.97 2.32
N MET A 65 2.91 6.58 2.33
CA MET A 65 2.05 6.66 3.53
C MET A 65 2.59 5.81 4.68
N PHE A 66 3.06 4.59 4.38
CA PHE A 66 3.71 3.75 5.37
C PHE A 66 4.96 4.42 5.95
N LEU A 67 5.86 4.92 5.10
CA LEU A 67 7.09 5.59 5.53
C LEU A 67 6.79 6.85 6.37
N GLN A 68 5.78 7.63 6.00
CA GLN A 68 5.32 8.78 6.77
C GLN A 68 4.86 8.36 8.18
N ALA A 69 3.94 7.39 8.26
CA ALA A 69 3.38 6.93 9.53
C ALA A 69 4.43 6.24 10.43
N ALA A 70 5.23 5.34 9.85
CA ALA A 70 6.28 4.62 10.55
C ALA A 70 7.41 5.55 11.00
N GLY A 71 7.80 6.54 10.18
CA GLY A 71 8.81 7.53 10.53
C GLY A 71 8.41 8.33 11.78
N GLY A 72 7.17 8.82 11.81
CA GLY A 72 6.63 9.50 12.99
C GLY A 72 6.60 8.60 14.24
N ALA A 73 6.14 7.35 14.09
CA ALA A 73 6.08 6.38 15.19
C ALA A 73 7.46 6.11 15.80
N VAL A 74 8.47 5.86 14.95
CA VAL A 74 9.85 5.62 15.38
C VAL A 74 10.46 6.86 16.04
N GLN A 75 10.21 8.05 15.50
CA GLN A 75 10.72 9.30 16.05
C GLN A 75 10.16 9.59 17.45
N LYS A 76 8.85 9.33 17.67
CA LYS A 76 8.15 9.59 18.94
C LYS A 76 8.46 8.54 20.00
N PHE A 77 8.28 7.25 19.68
CA PHE A 77 8.32 6.17 20.68
C PHE A 77 9.69 5.51 20.81
N ARG A 78 10.51 5.54 19.76
CA ARG A 78 11.87 4.97 19.73
C ARG A 78 11.88 3.52 20.24
N GLU A 79 12.67 3.24 21.28
CA GLU A 79 12.79 1.92 21.91
C GLU A 79 11.47 1.41 22.51
N LYS A 80 10.56 2.31 22.88
CA LYS A 80 9.24 1.97 23.44
C LYS A 80 8.19 1.67 22.37
N LEU A 81 8.52 1.75 21.08
CA LEU A 81 7.57 1.46 20.00
C LEU A 81 6.98 0.05 20.12
N ALA A 82 7.76 -0.91 20.62
CA ALA A 82 7.31 -2.30 20.82
C ALA A 82 6.12 -2.43 21.78
N ASP A 83 5.95 -1.47 22.69
CA ASP A 83 4.85 -1.46 23.66
C ASP A 83 3.54 -0.91 23.06
N GLU A 84 3.62 -0.18 21.94
CA GLU A 84 2.49 0.44 21.23
C GLU A 84 1.85 -0.54 20.24
N GLN A 85 1.26 -1.62 20.75
CA GLN A 85 0.77 -2.75 19.93
C GLN A 85 -0.30 -2.35 18.92
N GLU A 86 -1.19 -1.42 19.25
CA GLU A 86 -2.24 -0.93 18.35
C GLU A 86 -1.66 -0.12 17.20
N LEU A 87 -0.63 0.69 17.48
CA LEU A 87 0.11 1.44 16.46
C LEU A 87 0.88 0.48 15.55
N ILE A 88 1.57 -0.50 16.12
CA ILE A 88 2.23 -1.56 15.35
C ILE A 88 1.21 -2.31 14.50
N GLY A 89 0.06 -2.68 15.06
CA GLY A 89 -1.02 -3.34 14.32
C GLY A 89 -1.50 -2.54 13.12
N ALA A 90 -1.69 -1.22 13.27
CA ALA A 90 -2.05 -0.34 12.17
C ALA A 90 -0.96 -0.29 11.08
N LEU A 91 0.31 -0.15 11.47
CA LEU A 91 1.44 -0.18 10.54
C LEU A 91 1.56 -1.53 9.81
N SER A 92 1.38 -2.65 10.52
CA SER A 92 1.39 -3.99 9.94
C SER A 92 0.28 -4.19 8.92
N ASN A 93 -0.93 -3.69 9.21
CA ASN A 93 -2.04 -3.73 8.26
C ASN A 93 -1.69 -2.98 6.96
N VAL A 94 -1.04 -1.81 7.06
CA VAL A 94 -0.55 -1.08 5.88
C VAL A 94 0.45 -1.92 5.09
N VAL A 95 1.43 -2.55 5.75
CA VAL A 95 2.44 -3.39 5.09
C VAL A 95 1.80 -4.58 4.36
N LEU A 96 0.81 -5.23 4.98
CA LEU A 96 0.09 -6.37 4.39
C LEU A 96 -0.64 -5.95 3.11
N GLU A 97 -1.35 -4.82 3.13
CA GLU A 97 -2.04 -4.30 1.95
C GLU A 97 -1.03 -3.93 0.85
N ILE A 98 0.07 -3.22 1.17
CA ILE A 98 1.12 -2.89 0.20
C ILE A 98 1.66 -4.16 -0.48
N TYR A 99 1.98 -5.19 0.31
CA TYR A 99 2.49 -6.45 -0.21
C TYR A 99 1.50 -7.11 -1.17
N ALA A 100 0.22 -7.18 -0.80
CA ALA A 100 -0.82 -7.75 -1.63
C ALA A 100 -1.05 -6.92 -2.91
N MET A 101 -1.13 -5.60 -2.78
CA MET A 101 -1.32 -4.67 -3.90
C MET A 101 -0.21 -4.80 -4.93
N GLU A 102 1.04 -4.76 -4.49
CA GLU A 102 2.22 -4.90 -5.36
C GLU A 102 2.27 -6.28 -6.02
N SER A 103 1.95 -7.34 -5.27
CA SER A 103 1.93 -8.71 -5.81
C SER A 103 0.90 -8.85 -6.93
N CYS A 104 -0.32 -8.34 -6.74
CA CYS A 104 -1.38 -8.38 -7.74
C CYS A 104 -1.05 -7.51 -8.97
N LEU A 105 -0.52 -6.30 -8.75
CA LEU A 105 -0.07 -5.39 -9.79
C LEU A 105 0.98 -6.06 -10.70
N LEU A 106 2.08 -6.53 -10.10
CA LEU A 106 3.20 -7.11 -10.84
C LEU A 106 2.78 -8.39 -11.57
N ARG A 107 1.91 -9.20 -10.97
CA ARG A 107 1.36 -10.39 -11.62
C ARG A 107 0.54 -10.03 -12.86
N ALA A 108 -0.33 -9.03 -12.78
CA ALA A 108 -1.16 -8.59 -13.89
C ALA A 108 -0.33 -7.93 -15.01
N GLN A 109 0.64 -7.08 -14.65
CA GLN A 109 1.58 -6.49 -15.62
C GLN A 109 2.41 -7.55 -16.32
N LYS A 110 2.94 -8.54 -15.58
CA LYS A 110 3.68 -9.66 -16.17
C LYS A 110 2.80 -10.51 -17.10
N ALA A 111 1.54 -10.73 -16.73
CA ALA A 111 0.59 -11.43 -17.58
C ALA A 111 0.35 -10.67 -18.91
N ALA A 112 0.10 -9.37 -18.82
CA ALA A 112 -0.11 -8.52 -19.99
C ALA A 112 1.13 -8.47 -20.89
N ALA A 113 2.33 -8.35 -20.31
CA ALA A 113 3.58 -8.33 -21.06
C ALA A 113 3.91 -9.67 -21.74
N THR A 114 3.54 -10.80 -21.14
CA THR A 114 3.89 -12.14 -21.67
C THR A 114 2.84 -12.70 -22.63
N ARG A 115 1.55 -12.42 -22.40
CA ARG A 115 0.43 -13.00 -23.16
C ARG A 115 -0.34 -11.97 -23.98
N GLY A 116 -0.11 -10.68 -23.76
CA GLY A 116 -0.91 -9.58 -24.30
C GLY A 116 -1.98 -9.09 -23.33
N GLU A 117 -2.45 -7.85 -23.54
CA GLU A 117 -3.45 -7.19 -22.68
C GLU A 117 -4.82 -7.86 -22.77
N SER A 118 -5.33 -8.07 -23.98
CA SER A 118 -6.66 -8.67 -24.22
C SER A 118 -6.87 -10.00 -23.48
N PRO A 119 -5.99 -11.02 -23.60
CA PRO A 119 -6.15 -12.27 -22.85
C PRO A 119 -5.89 -12.13 -21.34
N SER A 120 -5.31 -11.01 -20.89
CA SER A 120 -5.05 -10.71 -19.49
C SER A 120 -6.10 -9.79 -18.86
N GLN A 121 -7.12 -9.36 -19.62
CA GLN A 121 -8.05 -8.30 -19.20
C GLN A 121 -8.77 -8.61 -17.89
N THR A 122 -9.24 -9.84 -17.69
CA THR A 122 -9.91 -10.22 -16.42
C THR A 122 -8.98 -10.09 -15.22
N MET A 123 -7.69 -10.37 -15.38
CA MET A 123 -6.69 -10.24 -14.32
C MET A 123 -6.35 -8.78 -14.05
N ILE A 124 -6.28 -7.95 -15.11
CA ILE A 124 -6.10 -6.49 -15.02
C ILE A 124 -7.29 -5.89 -14.25
N ASP A 125 -8.52 -6.19 -14.66
CA ASP A 125 -9.75 -5.70 -14.01
C ASP A 125 -9.80 -6.10 -12.52
N ALA A 126 -9.43 -7.34 -12.20
CA ALA A 126 -9.39 -7.81 -10.82
C ALA A 126 -8.29 -7.12 -9.98
N ALA A 127 -7.11 -6.88 -10.56
CA ALA A 127 -6.04 -6.12 -9.90
C ALA A 127 -6.46 -4.68 -9.64
N SER A 128 -7.08 -3.99 -10.61
CA SER A 128 -7.62 -2.63 -10.44
C SER A 128 -8.64 -2.55 -9.30
N VAL A 129 -9.59 -3.49 -9.23
CA VAL A 129 -10.57 -3.56 -8.14
C VAL A 129 -9.87 -3.75 -6.79
N PHE A 130 -8.99 -4.74 -6.70
CA PHE A 130 -8.32 -5.06 -5.44
C PHE A 130 -7.46 -3.89 -4.94
N ILE A 131 -6.67 -3.28 -5.83
CA ILE A 131 -5.79 -2.15 -5.49
C ILE A 131 -6.60 -0.93 -5.06
N ASN A 132 -7.76 -0.67 -5.69
CA ASN A 132 -8.63 0.42 -5.29
C ASN A 132 -9.16 0.25 -3.85
N ASP A 133 -9.69 -0.93 -3.52
CA ASP A 133 -10.21 -1.23 -2.18
C ASP A 133 -9.08 -1.27 -1.12
N ALA A 134 -7.92 -1.82 -1.49
CA ALA A 134 -6.75 -1.91 -0.61
C ALA A 134 -6.19 -0.53 -0.28
N ALA A 135 -6.17 0.39 -1.25
CA ALA A 135 -5.75 1.77 -1.02
C ALA A 135 -6.63 2.50 0.02
N GLU A 136 -7.93 2.22 0.07
CA GLU A 136 -8.82 2.75 1.11
C GLU A 136 -8.45 2.22 2.51
N ARG A 137 -8.12 0.93 2.60
CA ARG A 137 -7.67 0.33 3.87
C ARG A 137 -6.32 0.89 4.30
N VAL A 138 -5.38 1.05 3.38
CA VAL A 138 -4.09 1.71 3.65
C VAL A 138 -4.29 3.13 4.18
N GLU A 139 -5.10 3.94 3.51
CA GLU A 139 -5.36 5.32 3.92
C GLU A 139 -5.96 5.37 5.34
N ARG A 140 -6.92 4.48 5.64
CA ARG A 140 -7.55 4.40 6.95
C ARG A 140 -6.55 4.04 8.06
N GLU A 141 -5.73 3.00 7.85
CA GLU A 141 -4.77 2.56 8.86
C GLU A 141 -3.62 3.56 9.03
N ALA A 142 -3.14 4.18 7.94
CA ALA A 142 -2.13 5.24 8.00
C ALA A 142 -2.67 6.48 8.74
N ARG A 143 -3.91 6.88 8.49
CA ARG A 143 -4.59 7.96 9.23
C ARG A 143 -4.63 7.67 10.73
N ARG A 144 -5.01 6.45 11.10
CA ARG A 144 -5.05 6.00 12.49
C ARG A 144 -3.67 6.06 13.14
N ALA A 145 -2.64 5.56 12.46
CA ALA A 145 -1.26 5.57 12.96
C ALA A 145 -0.74 7.01 13.16
N ILE A 146 -0.93 7.89 12.17
CA ILE A 146 -0.49 9.29 12.24
C ILE A 146 -1.20 10.04 13.38
N ALA A 147 -2.50 9.79 13.59
CA ALA A 147 -3.26 10.39 14.68
C ALA A 147 -2.85 9.90 16.09
N ALA A 148 -2.31 8.68 16.21
CA ALA A 148 -1.73 8.20 17.48
C ALA A 148 -0.37 8.85 17.78
N VAL A 149 0.34 9.30 16.74
CA VAL A 149 1.68 9.88 16.85
C VAL A 149 1.62 11.39 17.05
N HIS A 150 0.79 12.12 16.31
CA HIS A 150 0.83 13.58 16.26
C HIS A 150 -0.44 14.23 16.82
N GLU A 151 -0.30 15.45 17.34
CA GLU A 151 -1.39 16.29 17.83
C GLU A 151 -1.24 17.74 17.32
N GLY A 152 -2.29 18.56 17.51
CA GLY A 152 -2.29 19.98 17.15
C GLY A 152 -1.92 20.27 15.68
N ASP A 153 -1.13 21.33 15.48
CA ASP A 153 -0.71 21.78 14.14
C ASP A 153 0.11 20.74 13.37
N MET A 154 0.87 19.92 14.10
CA MET A 154 1.65 18.85 13.49
C MET A 154 0.73 17.77 12.90
N LEU A 155 -0.33 17.39 13.63
CA LEU A 155 -1.32 16.45 13.11
C LEU A 155 -1.99 16.99 11.85
N THR A 156 -2.41 18.26 11.86
CA THR A 156 -3.01 18.93 10.70
C THR A 156 -2.09 18.88 9.48
N THR A 157 -0.80 19.17 9.68
CA THR A 157 0.23 19.11 8.63
C THR A 157 0.40 17.69 8.08
N GLN A 158 0.53 16.69 8.96
CA GLN A 158 0.70 15.29 8.55
C GLN A 158 -0.56 14.74 7.85
N MET A 159 -1.76 15.16 8.25
CA MET A 159 -3.02 14.82 7.58
C MET A 159 -3.10 15.40 6.17
N ALA A 160 -2.59 16.62 5.95
CA ALA A 160 -2.53 17.22 4.61
C ALA A 160 -1.59 16.43 3.68
N VAL A 161 -0.43 16.02 4.19
CA VAL A 161 0.52 15.16 3.47
C VAL A 161 -0.10 13.80 3.13
N LEU A 162 -0.78 13.15 4.10
CA LEU A 162 -1.47 11.88 3.88
C LEU A 162 -2.52 12.01 2.76
N LYS A 163 -3.34 13.07 2.80
CA LYS A 163 -4.36 13.35 1.79
C LYS A 163 -3.76 13.52 0.39
N ARG A 164 -2.57 14.13 0.29
CA ARG A 164 -1.84 14.28 -0.97
C ARG A 164 -1.46 12.91 -1.54
N PHE A 165 -0.87 12.03 -0.75
CA PHE A 165 -0.51 10.68 -1.20
C PHE A 165 -1.74 9.81 -1.49
N ALA A 166 -2.86 10.02 -0.78
CA ALA A 166 -4.07 9.22 -0.94
C ALA A 166 -4.89 9.59 -2.19
N LYS A 167 -4.58 10.73 -2.81
CA LYS A 167 -5.26 11.20 -4.01
C LYS A 167 -5.13 10.18 -5.15
N ARG A 168 -6.28 9.73 -5.64
CA ARG A 168 -6.42 8.78 -6.76
C ARG A 168 -7.70 9.08 -7.53
N ALA A 169 -7.73 8.78 -8.82
CA ALA A 169 -8.93 8.92 -9.63
C ALA A 169 -10.02 7.93 -9.16
N PRO A 170 -11.31 8.30 -9.21
CA PRO A 170 -12.38 7.37 -8.90
C PRO A 170 -12.41 6.24 -9.95
N VAL A 171 -12.53 5.00 -9.48
CA VAL A 171 -12.62 3.81 -10.33
C VAL A 171 -14.04 3.24 -10.22
N ASN A 172 -14.67 2.94 -11.35
CA ASN A 172 -15.98 2.27 -11.35
C ASN A 172 -15.82 0.77 -11.04
N THR A 173 -15.54 0.47 -9.78
CA THR A 173 -15.30 -0.91 -9.31
C THR A 173 -16.55 -1.79 -9.40
N ILE A 174 -17.76 -1.22 -9.48
CA ILE A 174 -19.00 -1.96 -9.74
C ILE A 174 -18.97 -2.61 -11.12
N ALA A 175 -18.64 -1.82 -12.15
CA ALA A 175 -18.56 -2.33 -13.53
C ALA A 175 -17.45 -3.38 -13.67
N LEU A 176 -16.27 -3.14 -13.07
CA LEU A 176 -15.16 -4.09 -13.11
C LEU A 176 -15.50 -5.40 -12.40
N ARG A 177 -16.14 -5.36 -11.22
CA ARG A 177 -16.59 -6.58 -10.52
C ARG A 177 -17.58 -7.39 -11.34
N ARG A 178 -18.47 -6.75 -12.10
CA ARG A 178 -19.39 -7.45 -13.02
C ARG A 178 -18.64 -8.17 -14.14
N LYS A 179 -17.60 -7.56 -14.71
CA LYS A 179 -16.74 -8.22 -15.72
C LYS A 179 -16.02 -9.43 -15.14
N VAL A 180 -15.42 -9.30 -13.96
CA VAL A 180 -14.75 -10.40 -13.27
C VAL A 180 -15.75 -11.52 -12.95
N ALA A 181 -16.93 -11.19 -12.43
CA ALA A 181 -17.99 -12.16 -12.13
C ALA A 181 -18.46 -12.92 -13.37
N ALA A 182 -18.63 -12.25 -14.51
CA ALA A 182 -18.97 -12.90 -15.78
C ALA A 182 -17.88 -13.90 -16.21
N ALA A 183 -16.60 -13.56 -16.03
CA ALA A 183 -15.50 -14.48 -16.31
C ALA A 183 -15.46 -15.70 -15.37
N VAL A 184 -15.81 -15.52 -14.08
CA VAL A 184 -15.98 -16.64 -13.14
C VAL A 184 -17.12 -17.54 -13.59
N GLN A 185 -18.29 -16.98 -13.87
CA GLN A 185 -19.48 -17.73 -14.28
C GLN A 185 -19.27 -18.50 -15.59
N ALA A 186 -18.59 -17.90 -16.57
CA ALA A 186 -18.32 -18.55 -17.85
C ALA A 186 -17.38 -19.75 -17.73
N GLN A 187 -16.52 -19.79 -16.71
CA GLN A 187 -15.55 -20.87 -16.49
C GLN A 187 -15.95 -21.84 -15.38
N ASP A 188 -16.96 -21.49 -14.58
CA ASP A 188 -17.40 -22.19 -13.36
C ASP A 188 -16.26 -22.52 -12.38
N ARG A 189 -15.27 -21.62 -12.30
CA ARG A 189 -14.06 -21.76 -11.48
C ARG A 189 -13.35 -20.43 -11.27
N TYR A 190 -12.30 -20.44 -10.46
CA TYR A 190 -11.42 -19.28 -10.32
C TYR A 190 -10.74 -18.96 -11.67
N PRO A 191 -10.95 -17.76 -12.25
CA PRO A 191 -10.60 -17.49 -13.65
C PRO A 191 -9.10 -17.31 -13.89
N PHE A 192 -8.27 -17.43 -12.84
CA PHE A 192 -6.82 -17.26 -12.91
C PHE A 192 -6.04 -18.55 -12.60
N GLU A 193 -6.75 -19.66 -12.39
CA GLU A 193 -6.16 -21.01 -12.25
C GLU A 193 -6.12 -21.73 -13.61
N GLY A 194 -4.90 -22.00 -14.08
CA GLY A 194 -4.54 -22.96 -15.14
C GLY A 194 -5.44 -23.05 -16.40
N ARG A 195 -4.95 -22.47 -17.50
CA ARG A 195 -4.30 -23.22 -18.59
C ARG A 195 -3.05 -22.47 -19.02
#